data_AF-A0A1M2VK02-F1
#
_entry.id   AF-A0A1M2VK02-F1
#
_cell.length_a   1.000
_cell.length_b   1.000
_cell.length_c   1.000
_cell.angle_alpha   90.00
_cell.angle_beta   90.00
_cell.angle_gamma   90.00
#
_symmetry.space_group_name_H-M   'P 1'
#
loop_
_entity.id
_entity.type
_entity.pdbx_description
1 polymer ?
#
loop_
_entity_poly.entity_id
_entity_poly.type
_entity_poly.pdbx_seq_one_letter_code
_entity_poly.pdbx_strand_id
1 'polypeptide(L)'
;MLQCARRAYAARVIPSRALLRSRPSRNVGGTITLVRLEDRLGQADRVYSTAAAEDAVPRKKKVWDSVDEAIADVKSGDVLLSGGFGLCGTPDTLIAALAKRKDEVKDLTAVSNNVGSGEMGLGKLLYTGQIGKVMASYIGGNKHFESLYLNGQISLELIPQGTLVGRLHAQAAGFPAFYTPTGASTAVEEGSIPIRLKEGGMKAGVAIPGNKKETREFNGRKFVLEPAIAGDVAFVRAWKVDEVGNCVFRYTANNFSSTMARNAKLTIVEAENIVPVGSLSPNAIHLPGIYVDRIVKATAPKQVEFRTVATDANAKDENPVDPAKKAAIEQRHRIARRAAKELKDGFHVNLGIGMPTLVPEVCRFAPISSVIEAHVVCNAQFLPPSVKVWLQSENGILGMGPYPPSDKVDA
;
A
#
# COMPACT_ATOMS: atom_id res chain seq x y z
N MET A 1 -10.23 -52.17 -3.08
CA MET A 1 -8.86 -51.66 -3.33
C MET A 1 -8.99 -50.57 -4.37
N LEU A 2 -8.77 -49.27 -4.17
CA LEU A 2 -7.91 -48.52 -3.25
C LEU A 2 -8.67 -47.25 -2.78
N GLN A 3 -8.66 -47.00 -1.48
CA GLN A 3 -8.80 -45.66 -0.90
C GLN A 3 -7.45 -44.93 -1.01
N CYS A 4 -7.45 -43.70 -1.50
CA CYS A 4 -6.43 -42.64 -1.30
C CYS A 4 -6.90 -41.43 -2.13
N ALA A 5 -6.93 -40.16 -1.70
CA ALA A 5 -6.53 -39.50 -0.48
C ALA A 5 -7.29 -38.16 -0.39
N ARG A 6 -7.54 -37.69 0.83
CA ARG A 6 -8.01 -36.34 1.16
C ARG A 6 -6.96 -35.30 0.74
N ARG A 7 -7.40 -34.16 0.16
CA ARG A 7 -6.89 -32.81 0.49
C ARG A 7 -7.90 -31.76 0.03
N ALA A 8 -8.45 -31.05 1.00
CA ALA A 8 -9.35 -29.94 0.79
C ALA A 8 -8.61 -28.77 0.15
N TYR A 9 -8.90 -28.49 -1.12
CA TYR A 9 -8.80 -27.14 -1.65
C TYR A 9 -10.15 -26.48 -1.42
N ALA A 10 -10.30 -25.76 -0.31
CA ALA A 10 -11.44 -24.87 -0.11
C ALA A 10 -11.23 -23.61 -0.96
N ALA A 11 -11.38 -23.74 -2.27
CA ALA A 11 -11.66 -22.58 -3.11
C ALA A 11 -13.07 -22.09 -2.73
N ARG A 12 -13.18 -20.86 -2.24
CA ARG A 12 -14.46 -20.20 -2.03
C ARG A 12 -15.14 -20.00 -3.38
N VAL A 13 -16.06 -20.89 -3.71
CA VAL A 13 -16.97 -20.73 -4.85
C VAL A 13 -17.91 -19.55 -4.54
N ILE A 14 -17.77 -18.45 -5.27
CA ILE A 14 -18.75 -17.36 -5.30
C ILE A 14 -19.69 -17.65 -6.48
N PRO A 15 -20.96 -18.03 -6.26
CA PRO A 15 -21.90 -18.24 -7.36
C PRO A 15 -22.27 -16.90 -8.03
N SER A 16 -22.42 -16.96 -9.36
CA SER A 16 -22.74 -15.84 -10.25
C SER A 16 -24.09 -15.18 -9.92
N ARG A 17 -24.14 -13.85 -10.00
CA ARG A 17 -25.34 -13.03 -9.70
C ARG A 17 -26.38 -13.10 -10.83
N ALA A 18 -27.60 -13.52 -10.48
CA ALA A 18 -28.81 -13.12 -11.21
C ALA A 18 -29.29 -11.75 -10.69
N LEU A 19 -29.75 -10.89 -11.60
CA LEU A 19 -30.33 -9.58 -11.29
C LEU A 19 -31.67 -9.74 -10.56
N LEU A 20 -31.73 -9.38 -9.27
CA LEU A 20 -32.94 -9.40 -8.45
C LEU A 20 -33.50 -7.97 -8.27
N ARG A 21 -34.78 -7.77 -8.60
CA ARG A 21 -35.57 -6.57 -8.25
C ARG A 21 -36.22 -6.80 -6.88
N SER A 22 -36.07 -5.85 -5.95
CA SER A 22 -36.67 -5.91 -4.61
C SER A 22 -37.90 -5.00 -4.47
N ARG A 23 -38.82 -5.36 -3.57
CA ARG A 23 -39.85 -4.47 -3.00
C ARG A 23 -39.74 -4.50 -1.47
N PRO A 24 -39.75 -3.36 -0.76
CA PRO A 24 -39.72 -3.34 0.69
C PRO A 24 -41.10 -3.65 1.28
N SER A 25 -41.16 -4.49 2.32
CA SER A 25 -42.35 -4.63 3.18
C SER A 25 -42.03 -4.11 4.58
N ARG A 26 -42.90 -3.27 5.14
CA ARG A 26 -42.81 -2.77 6.52
C ARG A 26 -43.76 -3.58 7.41
N ASN A 27 -43.28 -4.04 8.56
CA ASN A 27 -44.13 -4.19 9.74
C ASN A 27 -43.36 -3.96 11.04
N VAL A 28 -44.14 -3.56 12.04
CA VAL A 28 -43.81 -2.70 13.19
C VAL A 28 -43.30 -3.51 14.40
N GLY A 29 -42.24 -3.03 15.05
CA GLY A 29 -41.77 -3.50 16.37
C GLY A 29 -40.35 -4.11 16.35
N GLY A 30 -39.33 -3.29 16.60
CA GLY A 30 -37.91 -3.68 16.59
C GLY A 30 -37.34 -3.78 15.17
N THR A 31 -36.29 -3.02 14.85
CA THR A 31 -35.84 -2.74 13.49
C THR A 31 -35.19 -3.95 12.79
N ILE A 32 -35.98 -4.96 12.40
CA ILE A 32 -35.59 -6.04 11.50
C ILE A 32 -36.15 -5.71 10.11
N THR A 33 -35.31 -5.23 9.20
CA THR A 33 -35.72 -5.09 7.79
C THR A 33 -35.63 -6.46 7.13
N LEU A 34 -36.74 -7.19 7.10
CA LEU A 34 -36.85 -8.48 6.41
C LEU A 34 -37.01 -8.23 4.91
N VAL A 35 -36.03 -8.65 4.09
CA VAL A 35 -36.18 -8.65 2.63
C VAL A 35 -36.77 -10.01 2.22
N ARG A 36 -38.02 -10.00 1.76
CA ARG A 36 -38.73 -11.19 1.29
C ARG A 36 -38.52 -11.36 -0.22
N LEU A 37 -37.96 -12.50 -0.62
CA LEU A 37 -37.84 -12.90 -2.02
C LEU A 37 -38.81 -14.06 -2.25
N GLU A 38 -39.87 -13.83 -3.05
CA GLU A 38 -40.76 -14.89 -3.50
C GLU A 38 -40.17 -15.50 -4.78
N ASP A 39 -39.76 -16.77 -4.70
CA ASP A 39 -39.42 -17.56 -5.89
C ASP A 39 -40.63 -18.41 -6.29
N ARG A 40 -40.96 -18.46 -7.58
CA ARG A 40 -42.18 -19.10 -8.13
C ARG A 40 -42.21 -20.64 -8.02
N LEU A 41 -41.23 -21.24 -7.37
CA LEU A 41 -41.08 -22.67 -7.22
C LEU A 41 -40.86 -22.93 -5.74
N GLY A 42 -41.94 -23.23 -5.01
CA GLY A 42 -41.94 -23.33 -3.57
C GLY A 42 -40.78 -24.17 -3.02
N GLN A 43 -39.79 -23.52 -2.43
CA GLN A 43 -38.90 -24.06 -1.41
C GLN A 43 -37.96 -22.96 -0.86
N ALA A 44 -37.95 -22.87 0.47
CA ALA A 44 -37.07 -22.07 1.34
C ALA A 44 -37.25 -20.54 1.30
N ASP A 45 -37.97 -20.02 2.31
CA ASP A 45 -37.89 -18.62 2.71
C ASP A 45 -36.46 -18.28 3.15
N ARG A 46 -35.70 -17.56 2.31
CA ARG A 46 -34.41 -17.00 2.72
C ARG A 46 -34.61 -15.61 3.27
N VAL A 47 -34.57 -15.52 4.60
CA VAL A 47 -34.62 -14.26 5.32
C VAL A 47 -33.20 -13.74 5.53
N TYR A 48 -32.94 -12.51 5.09
CA TYR A 48 -31.70 -11.79 5.35
C TYR A 48 -31.97 -10.67 6.37
N SER A 49 -31.25 -10.68 7.49
CA SER A 49 -31.30 -9.61 8.49
C SER A 49 -30.18 -8.61 8.24
N THR A 50 -30.50 -7.31 8.33
CA THR A 50 -29.51 -6.22 8.37
C THR A 50 -29.07 -5.86 9.78
N ALA A 51 -29.79 -6.34 10.80
CA ALA A 51 -29.36 -6.22 12.18
C ALA A 51 -28.28 -7.28 12.43
N ALA A 52 -27.11 -6.86 12.94
CA ALA A 52 -26.21 -7.80 13.59
C ALA A 52 -27.05 -8.53 14.64
N ALA A 53 -27.19 -9.83 14.50
CA ALA A 53 -27.93 -10.60 15.49
C ALA A 53 -27.30 -10.31 16.87
N GLU A 54 -28.12 -10.21 17.91
CA GLU A 54 -27.66 -10.20 19.32
C GLU A 54 -26.98 -11.55 19.70
N ASP A 55 -26.63 -12.37 18.71
CA ASP A 55 -25.98 -13.64 18.85
C ASP A 55 -24.59 -13.48 19.49
N ALA A 56 -24.19 -14.53 20.21
CA ALA A 56 -22.92 -14.56 20.91
C ALA A 56 -21.73 -14.33 19.97
N VAL A 57 -20.95 -13.29 20.26
CA VAL A 57 -19.64 -13.05 19.65
C VAL A 57 -18.80 -14.34 19.76
N PRO A 58 -18.13 -14.80 18.68
CA PRO A 58 -17.29 -15.98 18.74
C PRO A 58 -16.31 -15.93 19.92
N ARG A 59 -16.24 -17.01 20.72
CA ARG A 59 -15.40 -17.06 21.92
C ARG A 59 -13.90 -16.90 21.64
N LYS A 60 -13.47 -17.16 20.39
CA LYS A 60 -12.07 -17.02 19.97
C LYS A 60 -11.73 -15.53 19.88
N LYS A 61 -11.03 -15.03 20.89
CA LYS A 61 -10.45 -13.69 20.88
C LYS A 61 -9.35 -13.59 19.83
N LYS A 62 -9.30 -12.47 19.13
CA LYS A 62 -8.22 -12.11 18.20
C LYS A 62 -7.25 -11.08 18.78
N VAL A 63 -7.63 -10.41 19.85
CA VAL A 63 -6.78 -9.44 20.54
C VAL A 63 -5.79 -10.18 21.44
N TRP A 64 -4.51 -9.87 21.27
CA TRP A 64 -3.40 -10.42 22.05
C TRP A 64 -2.81 -9.32 22.92
N ASP A 65 -2.53 -9.65 24.17
CA ASP A 65 -1.94 -8.73 25.15
C ASP A 65 -0.44 -8.53 24.92
N SER A 66 0.25 -9.54 24.35
CA SER A 66 1.67 -9.53 24.07
C SER A 66 1.95 -9.57 22.57
N VAL A 67 2.76 -8.61 22.11
CA VAL A 67 3.25 -8.61 20.72
C VAL A 67 4.15 -9.82 20.45
N ASP A 68 4.94 -10.23 21.44
CA ASP A 68 5.89 -11.33 21.30
C ASP A 68 5.16 -12.68 21.15
N GLU A 69 4.06 -12.88 21.87
CA GLU A 69 3.18 -14.05 21.71
C GLU A 69 2.46 -14.02 20.35
N ALA A 70 1.98 -12.84 19.94
CA ALA A 70 1.28 -12.70 18.66
C ALA A 70 2.17 -13.07 17.47
N ILE A 71 3.48 -12.84 17.53
CA ILE A 71 4.44 -13.15 16.45
C ILE A 71 5.22 -14.47 16.67
N ALA A 72 4.90 -15.26 17.69
CA ALA A 72 5.68 -16.45 18.06
C ALA A 72 5.79 -17.48 16.93
N ASP A 73 4.76 -17.59 16.09
CA ASP A 73 4.69 -18.56 14.99
C ASP A 73 5.47 -18.16 13.73
N VAL A 74 6.06 -16.96 13.68
CA VAL A 74 6.95 -16.55 12.60
C VAL A 74 8.25 -17.36 12.66
N LYS A 75 8.67 -17.92 11.53
CA LYS A 75 9.80 -18.86 11.40
C LYS A 75 10.81 -18.37 10.37
N SER A 76 12.02 -18.91 10.47
CA SER A 76 13.04 -18.72 9.44
C SER A 76 12.56 -19.23 8.08
N GLY A 77 12.85 -18.48 7.03
CA GLY A 77 12.42 -18.80 5.66
C GLY A 77 11.00 -18.38 5.29
N ASP A 78 10.20 -17.86 6.23
CA ASP A 78 8.83 -17.38 5.93
C ASP A 78 8.83 -16.25 4.88
N VAL A 79 7.80 -16.24 4.05
CA VAL A 79 7.48 -15.09 3.19
C VAL A 79 6.67 -14.08 4.00
N LEU A 80 7.33 -13.01 4.44
CA LEU A 80 6.76 -11.94 5.24
C LEU A 80 6.24 -10.81 4.33
N LEU A 81 4.93 -10.65 4.27
CA LEU A 81 4.29 -9.49 3.66
C LEU A 81 4.25 -8.34 4.68
N SER A 82 4.84 -7.19 4.36
CA SER A 82 4.81 -6.03 5.25
C SER A 82 4.11 -4.85 4.58
N GLY A 83 3.00 -4.40 5.18
CA GLY A 83 2.29 -3.21 4.73
C GLY A 83 3.15 -1.93 4.82
N GLY A 84 2.73 -0.92 4.08
CA GLY A 84 3.36 0.40 4.08
C GLY A 84 3.76 0.91 2.69
N PHE A 85 3.99 2.23 2.62
CA PHE A 85 4.55 2.94 1.48
C PHE A 85 5.57 3.95 2.01
N GLY A 86 6.86 3.75 1.73
CA GLY A 86 7.92 4.41 2.51
C GLY A 86 7.79 4.07 4.00
N LEU A 87 7.62 5.09 4.85
CA LEU A 87 7.30 4.94 6.28
C LEU A 87 5.80 5.09 6.61
N CYS A 88 4.96 5.42 5.63
CA CYS A 88 3.52 5.61 5.85
C CYS A 88 2.81 4.24 5.96
N GLY A 89 2.19 3.97 7.11
CA GLY A 89 1.45 2.72 7.34
C GLY A 89 2.34 1.50 7.67
N THR A 90 3.61 1.68 7.99
CA THR A 90 4.51 0.59 8.44
C THR A 90 4.06 -0.01 9.78
N PRO A 91 4.15 -1.35 9.94
CA PRO A 91 3.81 -2.05 11.18
C PRO A 91 5.00 -2.11 12.16
N ASP A 92 5.45 -0.96 12.64
CA ASP A 92 6.75 -0.83 13.34
C ASP A 92 6.81 -1.54 14.71
N THR A 93 5.68 -1.75 15.39
CA THR A 93 5.63 -2.50 16.65
C THR A 93 5.92 -3.98 16.39
N LEU A 94 5.27 -4.55 15.38
CA LEU A 94 5.48 -5.94 14.95
C LEU A 94 6.91 -6.16 14.43
N ILE A 95 7.40 -5.24 13.60
CA ILE A 95 8.77 -5.28 13.08
C ILE A 95 9.79 -5.21 14.22
N ALA A 96 9.59 -4.30 15.20
CA ALA A 96 10.49 -4.18 16.33
C ALA A 96 10.50 -5.42 17.23
N ALA A 97 9.35 -6.08 17.41
CA ALA A 97 9.28 -7.34 18.14
C ALA A 97 10.03 -8.46 17.39
N LEU A 98 9.81 -8.58 16.07
CA LEU A 98 10.49 -9.59 15.26
C LEU A 98 12.01 -9.37 15.20
N ALA A 99 12.44 -8.10 15.25
CA ALA A 99 13.86 -7.74 15.30
C ALA A 99 14.60 -8.27 16.54
N LYS A 100 13.89 -8.44 17.67
CA LYS A 100 14.46 -9.02 18.90
C LYS A 100 14.75 -10.51 18.75
N ARG A 101 14.01 -11.20 17.87
CA ARG A 101 14.15 -12.63 17.58
C ARG A 101 15.23 -12.92 16.53
N LYS A 102 16.21 -12.02 16.38
CA LYS A 102 17.27 -12.13 15.36
C LYS A 102 18.11 -13.40 15.46
N ASP A 103 18.20 -14.03 16.64
CA ASP A 103 18.97 -15.25 16.84
C ASP A 103 18.14 -16.52 16.52
N GLU A 104 16.82 -16.38 16.36
CA GLU A 104 15.89 -17.48 16.07
C GLU A 104 15.34 -17.45 14.64
N VAL A 105 15.06 -16.25 14.11
CA VAL A 105 14.36 -16.04 12.84
C VAL A 105 15.29 -15.37 11.83
N LYS A 106 15.65 -16.11 10.78
CA LYS A 106 16.56 -15.72 9.69
C LYS A 106 15.98 -16.03 8.31
N ASP A 107 16.67 -15.58 7.27
CA ASP A 107 16.38 -15.92 5.87
C ASP A 107 14.95 -15.61 5.41
N LEU A 108 14.33 -14.57 5.98
CA LEU A 108 13.00 -14.13 5.58
C LEU A 108 13.02 -13.65 4.12
N THR A 109 11.93 -13.94 3.40
CA THR A 109 11.61 -13.26 2.14
C THR A 109 10.65 -12.13 2.44
N ALA A 110 11.15 -10.90 2.50
CA ALA A 110 10.33 -9.71 2.74
C ALA A 110 9.68 -9.23 1.44
N VAL A 111 8.36 -9.16 1.42
CA VAL A 111 7.57 -8.62 0.31
C VAL A 111 6.94 -7.31 0.77
N SER A 112 7.38 -6.20 0.20
CA SER A 112 6.94 -4.86 0.56
C SER A 112 7.17 -3.89 -0.58
N ASN A 113 6.45 -2.77 -0.63
CA ASN A 113 6.73 -1.74 -1.62
C ASN A 113 8.18 -1.23 -1.52
N ASN A 114 8.62 -0.98 -0.29
CA ASN A 114 9.94 -0.49 0.09
C ASN A 114 10.43 -1.18 1.36
N VAL A 115 11.71 -0.98 1.70
CA VAL A 115 12.30 -1.46 2.96
C VAL A 115 12.37 -0.38 4.05
N GLY A 116 11.71 0.77 3.88
CA GLY A 116 11.84 1.91 4.78
C GLY A 116 13.17 2.65 4.59
N SER A 117 13.61 3.38 5.63
CA SER A 117 14.76 4.29 5.58
C SER A 117 15.66 4.09 6.81
N GLY A 118 16.95 3.84 6.60
CA GLY A 118 17.87 3.45 7.68
C GLY A 118 17.37 2.20 8.42
N GLU A 119 17.27 2.29 9.74
CA GLU A 119 16.70 1.24 10.61
C GLU A 119 15.17 1.35 10.80
N MET A 120 14.48 2.26 10.12
CA MET A 120 13.03 2.42 10.22
C MET A 120 12.30 1.47 9.25
N GLY A 121 11.11 1.00 9.63
CA GLY A 121 10.38 -0.02 8.88
C GLY A 121 11.18 -1.33 8.76
N LEU A 122 11.08 -2.01 7.61
CA LEU A 122 11.80 -3.27 7.36
C LEU A 122 13.33 -3.11 7.41
N GLY A 123 13.85 -1.89 7.32
CA GLY A 123 15.25 -1.56 7.51
C GLY A 123 15.80 -2.18 8.79
N LYS A 124 15.02 -2.16 9.88
CA LYS A 124 15.42 -2.81 11.14
C LYS A 124 15.80 -4.28 10.96
N LEU A 125 15.06 -5.04 10.15
CA LEU A 125 15.30 -6.47 9.90
C LEU A 125 16.46 -6.71 8.91
N LEU A 126 16.79 -5.72 8.08
CA LEU A 126 18.02 -5.75 7.28
C LEU A 126 19.25 -5.60 8.19
N TYR A 127 19.24 -4.62 9.10
CA TYR A 127 20.36 -4.36 10.02
C TYR A 127 20.58 -5.51 11.01
N THR A 128 19.53 -6.24 11.41
CA THR A 128 19.66 -7.45 12.24
C THR A 128 20.01 -8.70 11.42
N GLY A 129 20.14 -8.59 10.09
CA GLY A 129 20.49 -9.69 9.19
C GLY A 129 19.46 -10.81 9.18
N GLN A 130 18.16 -10.48 9.25
CA GLN A 130 17.07 -11.45 9.25
C GLN A 130 16.43 -11.66 7.87
N ILE A 131 16.68 -10.77 6.91
CA ILE A 131 16.12 -10.85 5.56
C ILE A 131 17.17 -11.39 4.59
N GLY A 132 16.85 -12.49 3.90
CA GLY A 132 17.67 -13.08 2.84
C GLY A 132 17.25 -12.70 1.42
N LYS A 133 15.97 -12.33 1.23
CA LYS A 133 15.42 -11.87 -0.04
C LYS A 133 14.42 -10.73 0.17
N VAL A 134 14.47 -9.73 -0.69
CA VAL A 134 13.46 -8.67 -0.79
C VAL A 134 12.75 -8.77 -2.14
N MET A 135 11.42 -8.67 -2.12
CA MET A 135 10.59 -8.49 -3.31
C MET A 135 9.92 -7.12 -3.20
N ALA A 136 10.38 -6.16 -3.98
CA ALA A 136 9.98 -4.76 -3.84
C ALA A 136 9.83 -4.04 -5.17
N SER A 137 9.15 -2.90 -5.17
CA SER A 137 8.99 -2.07 -6.36
C SER A 137 10.06 -1.01 -6.50
N TYR A 138 10.64 -0.60 -5.37
CA TYR A 138 11.63 0.45 -5.33
C TYR A 138 12.55 0.23 -4.12
N ILE A 139 13.86 0.22 -4.38
CA ILE A 139 14.92 0.04 -3.38
C ILE A 139 14.85 1.17 -2.32
N GLY A 140 14.40 2.37 -2.71
CA GLY A 140 14.27 3.50 -1.80
C GLY A 140 15.58 4.26 -1.57
N GLY A 141 15.59 5.11 -0.55
CA GLY A 141 16.78 5.81 -0.05
C GLY A 141 17.63 5.00 0.93
N ASN A 142 17.40 3.69 1.07
CA ASN A 142 18.11 2.85 2.03
C ASN A 142 19.46 2.38 1.45
N LYS A 143 20.50 3.18 1.69
CA LYS A 143 21.88 2.90 1.23
C LYS A 143 22.45 1.58 1.74
N HIS A 144 22.03 1.14 2.94
CA HIS A 144 22.48 -0.15 3.47
C HIS A 144 21.91 -1.30 2.65
N PHE A 145 20.61 -1.26 2.34
CA PHE A 145 19.98 -2.24 1.46
C PHE A 145 20.63 -2.28 0.07
N GLU A 146 20.83 -1.11 -0.53
CA GLU A 146 21.52 -0.98 -1.83
C GLU A 146 22.91 -1.62 -1.78
N SER A 147 23.69 -1.34 -0.74
CA SER A 147 25.02 -1.92 -0.56
C SER A 147 24.98 -3.45 -0.42
N LEU A 148 24.05 -3.99 0.37
CA LEU A 148 23.90 -5.45 0.53
C LEU A 148 23.62 -6.13 -0.81
N TYR A 149 22.75 -5.54 -1.64
CA TYR A 149 22.42 -6.09 -2.95
C TYR A 149 23.60 -5.99 -3.93
N LEU A 150 24.24 -4.82 -4.03
CA LEU A 150 25.36 -4.59 -4.94
C LEU A 150 26.59 -5.43 -4.60
N ASN A 151 26.74 -5.85 -3.34
CA ASN A 151 27.81 -6.75 -2.88
C ASN A 151 27.45 -8.24 -2.96
N GLY A 152 26.23 -8.60 -3.39
CA GLY A 152 25.78 -10.00 -3.50
C GLY A 152 25.35 -10.67 -2.19
N GLN A 153 25.16 -9.87 -1.12
CA GLN A 153 24.86 -10.36 0.23
C GLN A 153 23.36 -10.65 0.42
N ILE A 154 22.48 -9.99 -0.35
CA ILE A 154 21.02 -10.20 -0.31
C ILE A 154 20.44 -10.36 -1.71
N SER A 155 19.34 -11.11 -1.83
CA SER A 155 18.58 -11.20 -3.07
C SER A 155 17.55 -10.06 -3.17
N LEU A 156 17.37 -9.48 -4.35
CA LEU A 156 16.31 -8.52 -4.67
C LEU A 156 15.58 -8.93 -5.94
N GLU A 157 14.27 -9.12 -5.86
CA GLU A 157 13.40 -9.18 -7.03
C GLU A 157 12.69 -7.83 -7.19
N LEU A 158 13.11 -7.04 -8.18
CA LEU A 158 12.48 -5.76 -8.49
C LEU A 158 11.23 -5.97 -9.35
N ILE A 159 10.07 -5.57 -8.83
CA ILE A 159 8.75 -5.84 -9.41
C ILE A 159 7.99 -4.53 -9.57
N PRO A 160 7.53 -4.14 -10.77
CA PRO A 160 6.75 -2.90 -10.95
C PRO A 160 5.62 -2.79 -9.92
N GLN A 161 5.43 -1.60 -9.33
CA GLN A 161 4.57 -1.41 -8.16
C GLN A 161 3.15 -1.98 -8.35
N GLY A 162 2.49 -1.64 -9.45
CA GLY A 162 1.16 -2.17 -9.78
C GLY A 162 1.15 -3.68 -10.01
N THR A 163 2.22 -4.23 -10.59
CA THR A 163 2.40 -5.67 -10.75
C THR A 163 2.57 -6.36 -9.40
N LEU A 164 3.31 -5.79 -8.45
CA LEU A 164 3.46 -6.34 -7.10
C LEU A 164 2.10 -6.46 -6.41
N VAL A 165 1.28 -5.40 -6.46
CA VAL A 165 -0.11 -5.43 -5.96
C VAL A 165 -0.92 -6.50 -6.69
N GLY A 166 -0.81 -6.58 -8.02
CA GLY A 166 -1.50 -7.57 -8.84
C GLY A 166 -1.14 -9.01 -8.48
N ARG A 167 0.15 -9.31 -8.22
CA ARG A 167 0.62 -10.65 -7.82
C ARG A 167 0.13 -11.05 -6.43
N LEU A 168 0.07 -10.09 -5.49
CA LEU A 168 -0.51 -10.31 -4.16
C LEU A 168 -2.03 -10.54 -4.24
N HIS A 169 -2.73 -9.71 -5.03
CA HIS A 169 -4.16 -9.86 -5.25
C HIS A 169 -4.51 -11.17 -5.96
N ALA A 170 -3.73 -11.57 -6.96
CA ALA A 170 -3.91 -12.82 -7.69
C ALA A 170 -3.92 -14.01 -6.73
N GLN A 171 -2.93 -14.10 -5.84
CA GLN A 171 -2.89 -15.15 -4.84
C GLN A 171 -4.09 -15.11 -3.89
N ALA A 172 -4.41 -13.93 -3.35
CA ALA A 172 -5.55 -13.76 -2.44
C ALA A 172 -6.90 -14.14 -3.08
N ALA A 173 -7.02 -13.96 -4.40
CA ALA A 173 -8.21 -14.31 -5.19
C ALA A 173 -8.18 -15.73 -5.76
N GLY A 174 -7.09 -16.50 -5.55
CA GLY A 174 -6.94 -17.86 -6.07
C GLY A 174 -6.55 -17.96 -7.55
N PHE A 175 -6.04 -16.88 -8.14
CA PHE A 175 -5.45 -16.89 -9.48
C PHE A 175 -3.96 -17.24 -9.40
N PRO A 176 -3.48 -18.26 -10.12
CA PRO A 176 -2.07 -18.64 -10.09
C PRO A 176 -1.16 -17.64 -10.83
N ALA A 177 -1.71 -16.91 -11.81
CA ALA A 177 -1.00 -15.89 -12.59
C ALA A 177 -2.00 -14.97 -13.31
N PHE A 178 -1.52 -13.85 -13.84
CA PHE A 178 -2.29 -12.93 -14.68
C PHE A 178 -1.39 -12.24 -15.72
N TYR A 179 -1.98 -11.70 -16.78
CA TYR A 179 -1.26 -10.90 -17.78
C TYR A 179 -1.38 -9.40 -17.49
N THR A 180 -0.27 -8.66 -17.63
CA THR A 180 -0.21 -7.20 -17.52
C THR A 180 0.68 -6.63 -18.63
N PRO A 181 0.38 -5.45 -19.19
CA PRO A 181 1.28 -4.82 -20.15
C PRO A 181 2.48 -4.15 -19.45
N THR A 182 2.46 -4.04 -18.12
CA THR A 182 3.51 -3.39 -17.34
C THR A 182 4.77 -4.25 -17.35
N GLY A 183 5.88 -3.69 -17.84
CA GLY A 183 7.15 -4.39 -17.95
C GLY A 183 7.39 -5.07 -19.31
N ALA A 184 6.38 -5.12 -20.18
CA ALA A 184 6.56 -5.59 -21.57
C ALA A 184 7.58 -4.72 -22.32
N SER A 185 8.45 -5.36 -23.10
CA SER A 185 9.56 -4.77 -23.84
C SER A 185 10.55 -4.01 -22.96
N THR A 186 10.78 -4.50 -21.74
CA THR A 186 11.77 -3.95 -20.79
C THR A 186 12.64 -5.04 -20.19
N ALA A 187 13.63 -4.64 -19.39
CA ALA A 187 14.46 -5.54 -18.59
C ALA A 187 13.66 -6.46 -17.64
N VAL A 188 12.44 -6.06 -17.26
CA VAL A 188 11.51 -6.91 -16.48
C VAL A 188 11.04 -8.09 -17.31
N GLU A 189 10.65 -7.89 -18.57
CA GLU A 189 10.26 -8.97 -19.47
C GLU A 189 11.45 -9.90 -19.77
N GLU A 190 12.59 -9.30 -20.12
CA GLU A 190 13.79 -10.03 -20.52
C GLU A 190 14.39 -10.86 -19.39
N GLY A 191 14.10 -10.50 -18.13
CA GLY A 191 14.72 -11.08 -16.95
C GLY A 191 16.20 -10.66 -16.80
N SER A 192 16.57 -9.50 -17.36
CA SER A 192 17.97 -9.04 -17.36
C SER A 192 18.39 -8.35 -16.07
N ILE A 193 17.45 -8.04 -15.16
CA ILE A 193 17.74 -7.54 -13.81
C ILE A 193 18.10 -8.71 -12.90
N PRO A 194 19.36 -8.84 -12.42
CA PRO A 194 19.77 -9.98 -11.59
C PRO A 194 19.03 -10.02 -10.25
N ILE A 195 18.56 -11.18 -9.83
CA ILE A 195 17.98 -11.34 -8.49
C ILE A 195 19.08 -11.33 -7.43
N ARG A 196 20.25 -11.90 -7.72
CA ARG A 196 21.39 -11.90 -6.81
C ARG A 196 22.70 -11.84 -7.56
N LEU A 197 23.62 -10.98 -7.11
CA LEU A 197 24.99 -10.95 -7.58
C LEU A 197 25.84 -11.95 -6.78
N LYS A 198 26.95 -12.42 -7.36
CA LYS A 198 27.95 -13.16 -6.59
C LYS A 198 28.62 -12.23 -5.57
N GLU A 199 29.15 -12.81 -4.50
CA GLU A 199 29.94 -12.06 -3.53
C GLU A 199 31.14 -11.40 -4.24
N GLY A 200 31.38 -10.11 -3.95
CA GLY A 200 32.28 -9.27 -4.76
C GLY A 200 31.57 -8.45 -5.86
N GLY A 201 30.23 -8.55 -5.92
CA GLY A 201 29.36 -7.69 -6.71
C GLY A 201 29.37 -7.96 -8.21
N MET A 202 28.99 -6.96 -9.01
CA MET A 202 28.76 -7.15 -10.45
C MET A 202 29.99 -7.70 -11.20
N LYS A 203 31.21 -7.35 -10.76
CA LYS A 203 32.46 -7.87 -11.34
C LYS A 203 32.65 -9.37 -11.12
N ALA A 204 32.15 -9.90 -10.01
CA ALA A 204 32.17 -11.34 -9.73
C ALA A 204 31.13 -12.11 -10.56
N GLY A 205 30.13 -11.42 -11.10
CA GLY A 205 29.08 -11.95 -11.97
C GLY A 205 27.75 -12.18 -11.24
N VAL A 206 26.80 -12.78 -11.95
CA VAL A 206 25.43 -13.03 -11.46
C VAL A 206 25.36 -14.39 -10.76
N ALA A 207 24.78 -14.43 -9.56
CA ALA A 207 24.53 -15.66 -8.80
C ALA A 207 23.13 -16.22 -9.11
N ILE A 208 22.12 -15.36 -9.16
CA ILE A 208 20.74 -15.71 -9.50
C ILE A 208 20.25 -14.75 -10.59
N PRO A 209 19.94 -15.25 -11.81
CA PRO A 209 19.45 -14.39 -12.90
C PRO A 209 18.05 -13.83 -12.60
N GLY A 210 17.63 -12.84 -13.37
CA GLY A 210 16.27 -12.33 -13.33
C GLY A 210 15.26 -13.32 -13.90
N ASN A 211 13.98 -13.13 -13.55
CA ASN A 211 12.89 -13.95 -14.04
C ASN A 211 12.44 -13.47 -15.43
N LYS A 212 12.83 -14.19 -16.49
CA LYS A 212 12.29 -13.96 -17.83
C LYS A 212 10.78 -14.22 -17.85
N LYS A 213 10.01 -13.34 -18.48
CA LYS A 213 8.54 -13.41 -18.50
C LYS A 213 8.03 -14.01 -19.81
N GLU A 214 7.03 -14.88 -19.69
CA GLU A 214 6.25 -15.29 -20.85
C GLU A 214 5.45 -14.11 -21.39
N THR A 215 5.32 -14.01 -22.70
CA THR A 215 4.56 -12.92 -23.33
C THR A 215 3.45 -13.44 -24.21
N ARG A 216 2.39 -12.64 -24.30
CA ARG A 216 1.26 -12.90 -25.19
C ARG A 216 0.68 -11.59 -25.69
N GLU A 217 0.22 -11.61 -26.93
CA GLU A 217 -0.48 -10.47 -27.51
C GLU A 217 -1.99 -10.60 -27.28
N PHE A 218 -2.61 -9.50 -26.85
CA PHE A 218 -4.05 -9.35 -26.77
C PHE A 218 -4.44 -8.04 -27.44
N ASN A 219 -5.31 -8.10 -28.44
CA ASN A 219 -5.82 -6.93 -29.16
C ASN A 219 -4.72 -5.99 -29.70
N GLY A 220 -3.66 -6.53 -30.29
CA GLY A 220 -2.55 -5.74 -30.85
C GLY A 220 -1.58 -5.16 -29.82
N ARG A 221 -1.71 -5.52 -28.53
CA ARG A 221 -0.82 -5.08 -27.45
C ARG A 221 -0.14 -6.28 -26.78
N LYS A 222 1.15 -6.14 -26.49
CA LYS A 222 1.96 -7.14 -25.80
C LYS A 222 1.77 -7.08 -24.28
N PHE A 223 1.64 -8.24 -23.65
CA PHE A 223 1.50 -8.43 -22.22
C PHE A 223 2.53 -9.45 -21.72
N VAL A 224 2.93 -9.32 -20.45
CA VAL A 224 3.78 -10.28 -19.74
C VAL A 224 2.95 -11.05 -18.71
N LEU A 225 3.23 -12.34 -18.54
CA LEU A 225 2.63 -13.19 -17.52
C LEU A 225 3.35 -12.97 -16.18
N GLU A 226 2.59 -12.69 -15.12
CA GLU A 226 3.10 -12.49 -13.77
C GLU A 226 2.48 -13.50 -12.80
N PRO A 227 3.31 -14.30 -12.08
CA PRO A 227 2.83 -15.32 -11.17
C PRO A 227 2.39 -14.72 -9.83
N ALA A 228 1.43 -15.36 -9.18
CA ALA A 228 0.98 -14.96 -7.85
C ALA A 228 2.11 -15.06 -6.80
N ILE A 229 2.02 -14.27 -5.71
CA ILE A 229 2.97 -14.33 -4.58
C ILE A 229 2.21 -14.85 -3.35
N ALA A 230 2.62 -16.00 -2.82
CA ALA A 230 2.08 -16.56 -1.59
C ALA A 230 2.80 -16.00 -0.36
N GLY A 231 2.07 -15.34 0.54
CA GLY A 231 2.59 -14.95 1.86
C GLY A 231 2.34 -16.04 2.90
N ASP A 232 3.31 -16.23 3.79
CA ASP A 232 3.12 -17.04 4.99
C ASP A 232 2.56 -16.18 6.13
N VAL A 233 3.16 -15.01 6.32
CA VAL A 233 2.78 -14.06 7.38
C VAL A 233 2.57 -12.67 6.78
N ALA A 234 1.54 -11.94 7.23
CA ALA A 234 1.34 -10.53 6.91
C ALA A 234 1.39 -9.68 8.18
N PHE A 235 2.25 -8.66 8.19
CA PHE A 235 2.25 -7.60 9.17
C PHE A 235 1.62 -6.35 8.58
N VAL A 236 0.59 -5.84 9.24
CA VAL A 236 -0.19 -4.70 8.76
C VAL A 236 -0.50 -3.74 9.91
N ARG A 237 -0.51 -2.44 9.62
CA ARG A 237 -0.98 -1.43 10.56
C ARG A 237 -2.34 -0.86 10.17
N ALA A 238 -3.23 -0.72 11.15
CA ALA A 238 -4.52 -0.06 10.97
C ALA A 238 -4.74 1.06 12.01
N TRP A 239 -5.59 2.03 11.64
CA TRP A 239 -5.94 3.14 12.53
C TRP A 239 -6.96 2.70 13.58
N LYS A 240 -8.00 1.98 13.16
CA LYS A 240 -9.01 1.39 14.04
C LYS A 240 -9.22 -0.06 13.67
N VAL A 241 -9.32 -0.92 14.68
CA VAL A 241 -9.65 -2.33 14.52
C VAL A 241 -10.65 -2.72 15.60
N ASP A 242 -11.75 -3.36 15.24
CA ASP A 242 -12.63 -3.95 16.25
C ASP A 242 -12.13 -5.30 16.76
N GLU A 243 -12.66 -5.79 17.87
CA GLU A 243 -12.18 -7.02 18.52
C GLU A 243 -12.32 -8.29 17.65
N VAL A 244 -13.12 -8.25 16.57
CA VAL A 244 -13.29 -9.34 15.60
C VAL A 244 -12.44 -9.17 14.33
N GLY A 245 -11.70 -8.06 14.23
CA GLY A 245 -10.66 -7.81 13.23
C GLY A 245 -11.06 -6.91 12.07
N ASN A 246 -12.23 -6.26 12.09
CA ASN A 246 -12.59 -5.32 11.04
C ASN A 246 -11.71 -4.08 11.15
N CYS A 247 -11.00 -3.74 10.08
CA CYS A 247 -10.06 -2.62 10.09
C CYS A 247 -10.58 -1.41 9.28
N VAL A 248 -10.28 -0.24 9.81
CA VAL A 248 -10.31 1.04 9.11
C VAL A 248 -8.90 1.62 9.09
N PHE A 249 -8.44 2.00 7.90
CA PHE A 249 -7.16 2.67 7.68
C PHE A 249 -7.38 4.17 7.58
N ARG A 250 -6.36 4.97 7.90
CA ARG A 250 -6.42 6.43 7.86
C ARG A 250 -5.60 6.95 6.69
N TYR A 251 -6.22 7.76 5.85
CA TYR A 251 -5.61 8.36 4.65
C TYR A 251 -4.86 7.33 3.78
N THR A 252 -3.60 7.59 3.44
CA THR A 252 -2.75 6.75 2.60
C THR A 252 -2.11 5.57 3.29
N ALA A 253 -2.29 5.40 4.60
CA ALA A 253 -1.74 4.26 5.33
C ALA A 253 -2.38 2.91 4.94
N ASN A 254 -3.47 2.93 4.16
CA ASN A 254 -4.08 1.73 3.58
C ASN A 254 -3.19 1.07 2.51
N ASN A 255 -2.62 1.87 1.61
CA ASN A 255 -1.69 1.50 0.54
C ASN A 255 -1.65 -0.02 0.17
N PHE A 256 -0.59 -0.73 0.57
CA PHE A 256 -0.39 -2.17 0.36
C PHE A 256 -1.04 -3.03 1.47
N SER A 257 -1.27 -2.43 2.64
CA SER A 257 -1.73 -3.10 3.86
C SER A 257 -2.95 -4.00 3.63
N SER A 258 -3.99 -3.47 3.01
CA SER A 258 -5.24 -4.21 2.81
C SER A 258 -5.06 -5.36 1.83
N THR A 259 -4.28 -5.19 0.75
CA THR A 259 -3.99 -6.28 -0.20
C THR A 259 -3.15 -7.38 0.45
N MET A 260 -2.14 -7.01 1.25
CA MET A 260 -1.27 -7.98 1.94
C MET A 260 -2.00 -8.76 3.04
N ALA A 261 -2.87 -8.10 3.81
CA ALA A 261 -3.66 -8.75 4.84
C ALA A 261 -4.57 -9.88 4.30
N ARG A 262 -4.98 -9.79 3.03
CA ARG A 262 -5.79 -10.84 2.37
C ARG A 262 -4.94 -12.01 1.86
N ASN A 263 -3.62 -11.89 1.90
CA ASN A 263 -2.70 -12.73 1.14
C ASN A 263 -1.68 -13.51 1.99
N ALA A 264 -1.99 -13.76 3.25
CA ALA A 264 -1.16 -14.56 4.12
C ALA A 264 -1.94 -15.67 4.82
N LYS A 265 -1.23 -16.74 5.20
CA LYS A 265 -1.79 -17.80 6.06
C LYS A 265 -2.03 -17.31 7.48
N LEU A 266 -1.21 -16.36 7.94
CA LEU A 266 -1.31 -15.71 9.23
C LEU A 266 -1.22 -14.18 9.06
N THR A 267 -2.31 -13.47 9.33
CA THR A 267 -2.34 -12.00 9.28
C THR A 267 -2.39 -11.42 10.69
N ILE A 268 -1.39 -10.60 11.01
CA ILE A 268 -1.23 -9.93 12.30
C ILE A 268 -1.33 -8.43 12.06
N VAL A 269 -2.32 -7.81 12.71
CA VAL A 269 -2.58 -6.37 12.60
C VAL A 269 -2.16 -5.68 13.90
N GLU A 270 -1.29 -4.67 13.79
CA GLU A 270 -1.14 -3.70 14.87
C GLU A 270 -2.15 -2.55 14.68
N ALA A 271 -2.83 -2.19 15.76
CA ALA A 271 -3.91 -1.21 15.73
C ALA A 271 -3.59 -0.02 16.64
N GLU A 272 -3.74 1.21 16.13
CA GLU A 272 -3.67 2.40 16.96
C GLU A 272 -4.84 2.46 17.95
N ASN A 273 -6.03 2.07 17.52
CA ASN A 273 -7.24 2.06 18.34
C ASN A 273 -7.94 0.71 18.20
N ILE A 274 -7.92 -0.08 19.27
CA ILE A 274 -8.75 -1.28 19.37
C ILE A 274 -10.09 -0.85 19.95
N VAL A 275 -11.19 -1.13 19.27
CA VAL A 275 -12.53 -0.66 19.63
C VAL A 275 -13.51 -1.84 19.83
N PRO A 276 -14.56 -1.67 20.65
CA PRO A 276 -15.57 -2.72 20.80
C PRO A 276 -16.28 -3.03 19.48
N VAL A 277 -16.73 -4.29 19.32
CA VAL A 277 -17.58 -4.71 18.20
C VAL A 277 -18.80 -3.80 18.08
N GLY A 278 -19.16 -3.43 16.84
CA GLY A 278 -20.27 -2.52 16.56
C GLY A 278 -19.90 -1.03 16.57
N SER A 279 -18.71 -0.66 17.06
CA SER A 279 -18.23 0.73 17.04
C SER A 279 -17.87 1.22 15.63
N LEU A 280 -17.62 0.29 14.70
CA LEU A 280 -17.29 0.60 13.32
C LEU A 280 -18.52 0.35 12.44
N SER A 281 -18.91 1.36 11.66
CA SER A 281 -19.98 1.20 10.67
C SER A 281 -19.59 0.11 9.65
N PRO A 282 -20.46 -0.89 9.38
CA PRO A 282 -20.17 -1.92 8.38
C PRO A 282 -19.83 -1.36 6.99
N ASN A 283 -20.39 -0.20 6.63
CA ASN A 283 -20.13 0.47 5.36
C ASN A 283 -18.78 1.21 5.32
N ALA A 284 -18.10 1.35 6.45
CA ALA A 284 -16.80 2.00 6.57
C ALA A 284 -15.63 1.01 6.70
N ILE A 285 -15.90 -0.31 6.73
CA ILE A 285 -14.87 -1.33 6.88
C ILE A 285 -14.03 -1.43 5.60
N HIS A 286 -12.73 -1.19 5.70
CA HIS A 286 -11.79 -1.31 4.57
C HIS A 286 -11.27 -2.73 4.39
N LEU A 287 -11.03 -3.42 5.51
CA LEU A 287 -10.60 -4.82 5.55
C LEU A 287 -11.52 -5.57 6.52
N PRO A 288 -12.38 -6.48 6.01
CA PRO A 288 -13.20 -7.32 6.86
C PRO A 288 -12.36 -8.23 7.73
N GLY A 289 -12.78 -8.44 8.99
CA GLY A 289 -12.03 -9.18 9.98
C GLY A 289 -11.80 -10.65 9.66
N ILE A 290 -12.46 -11.19 8.64
CA ILE A 290 -12.20 -12.55 8.15
C ILE A 290 -10.76 -12.76 7.65
N TYR A 291 -10.08 -11.69 7.27
CA TYR A 291 -8.69 -11.72 6.81
C TYR A 291 -7.68 -11.46 7.93
N VAL A 292 -8.15 -11.27 9.17
CA VAL A 292 -7.30 -10.92 10.32
C VAL A 292 -7.34 -12.06 11.33
N ASP A 293 -6.18 -12.57 11.70
CA ASP A 293 -6.03 -13.65 12.68
C ASP A 293 -5.70 -13.13 14.07
N ARG A 294 -4.82 -12.13 14.15
CA ARG A 294 -4.32 -11.56 15.41
C ARG A 294 -4.30 -10.05 15.36
N ILE A 295 -4.60 -9.43 16.49
CA ILE A 295 -4.63 -7.99 16.69
C ILE A 295 -3.77 -7.67 17.91
N VAL A 296 -2.88 -6.70 17.79
CA VAL A 296 -2.08 -6.17 18.89
C VAL A 296 -2.20 -4.65 18.94
N LYS A 297 -1.99 -4.06 20.12
CA LYS A 297 -1.91 -2.60 20.25
C LYS A 297 -0.61 -2.11 19.62
N ALA A 298 -0.71 -1.11 18.74
CA ALA A 298 0.47 -0.43 18.24
C ALA A 298 1.10 0.43 19.35
N THR A 299 2.39 0.26 19.60
CA THR A 299 3.16 1.01 20.62
C THR A 299 4.30 1.82 20.01
N ALA A 300 4.75 1.47 18.80
CA ALA A 300 5.79 2.22 18.10
C ALA A 300 5.23 3.57 17.57
N PRO A 301 5.96 4.69 17.78
CA PRO A 301 5.55 6.01 17.30
C PRO A 301 5.68 6.09 15.78
N LYS A 302 4.87 6.96 15.16
CA LYS A 302 4.95 7.25 13.73
C LYS A 302 6.08 8.20 13.39
N GLN A 303 6.58 8.08 12.17
CA GLN A 303 7.72 8.81 11.65
C GLN A 303 7.39 9.40 10.28
N VAL A 304 7.80 10.64 10.06
CA VAL A 304 7.71 11.32 8.77
C VAL A 304 9.09 11.30 8.12
N GLU A 305 9.24 10.59 7.00
CA GLU A 305 10.53 10.47 6.30
C GLU A 305 11.03 11.82 5.78
N PHE A 306 10.14 12.59 5.15
CA PHE A 306 10.43 13.92 4.63
C PHE A 306 9.41 14.92 5.16
N ARG A 307 9.82 15.71 6.16
CA ARG A 307 8.96 16.76 6.71
C ARG A 307 8.98 17.97 5.78
N THR A 308 8.01 18.05 4.89
CA THR A 308 7.81 19.18 3.98
C THR A 308 6.58 19.99 4.40
N VAL A 309 6.77 21.29 4.59
CA VAL A 309 5.70 22.23 4.97
C VAL A 309 5.50 23.28 3.89
N ALA A 310 4.30 23.85 3.82
CA ALA A 310 4.04 25.03 3.01
C ALA A 310 5.01 26.15 3.40
N THR A 311 5.60 26.79 2.41
CA THR A 311 6.35 28.04 2.58
C THR A 311 5.39 29.19 2.84
N ASP A 312 5.67 30.01 3.85
CA ASP A 312 4.91 31.23 4.11
C ASP A 312 5.03 32.19 2.92
N ALA A 313 3.89 32.61 2.36
CA ALA A 313 3.85 33.53 1.22
C ALA A 313 4.50 34.90 1.49
N ASN A 314 4.72 35.22 2.76
CA ASN A 314 5.35 36.47 3.23
C ASN A 314 6.81 36.30 3.66
N ALA A 315 7.38 35.09 3.60
CA ALA A 315 8.79 34.88 3.92
C ALA A 315 9.65 35.55 2.83
N LYS A 316 10.32 36.65 3.18
CA LYS A 316 11.34 37.24 2.32
C LYS A 316 12.56 36.31 2.36
N ASP A 317 12.95 35.81 1.19
CA ASP A 317 14.20 35.07 1.06
C ASP A 317 15.35 36.09 1.09
N GLU A 318 15.85 36.39 2.30
CA GLU A 318 16.83 37.46 2.55
C GLU A 318 18.26 37.11 2.11
N ASN A 319 18.49 35.89 1.61
CA ASN A 319 19.82 35.46 1.18
C ASN A 319 20.01 35.62 -0.34
N PRO A 320 21.11 36.26 -0.80
CA PRO A 320 21.45 36.32 -2.21
C PRO A 320 21.61 34.89 -2.78
N VAL A 321 20.70 34.50 -3.68
CA VAL A 321 20.83 33.23 -4.40
C VAL A 321 21.91 33.38 -5.47
N ASP A 322 22.92 32.52 -5.42
CA ASP A 322 23.96 32.38 -6.45
C ASP A 322 23.37 32.49 -7.88
N PRO A 323 23.91 33.36 -8.76
CA PRO A 323 23.44 33.52 -10.14
C PRO A 323 23.29 32.20 -10.92
N ALA A 324 24.19 31.23 -10.71
CA ALA A 324 24.09 29.93 -11.37
C ALA A 324 22.86 29.13 -10.89
N LYS A 325 22.61 29.15 -9.58
CA LYS A 325 21.42 28.52 -8.97
C LYS A 325 20.13 29.21 -9.44
N LYS A 326 20.13 30.54 -9.57
CA LYS A 326 19.00 31.31 -10.10
C LYS A 326 18.68 30.93 -11.55
N ALA A 327 19.69 30.80 -12.41
CA ALA A 327 19.50 30.37 -13.80
C ALA A 327 18.93 28.94 -13.89
N ALA A 328 19.40 28.02 -13.05
CA ALA A 328 18.90 26.65 -13.00
C ALA A 328 17.42 26.59 -12.55
N ILE A 329 17.02 27.40 -11.57
CA ILE A 329 15.62 27.52 -11.13
C ILE A 329 14.74 28.03 -12.27
N GLU A 330 15.16 29.09 -12.96
CA GLU A 330 14.40 29.66 -14.08
C GLU A 330 14.25 28.67 -15.23
N GLN A 331 15.29 27.88 -15.53
CA GLN A 331 15.21 26.82 -16.52
C GLN A 331 14.15 25.77 -16.15
N ARG A 332 14.08 25.35 -14.88
CA ARG A 332 13.05 24.42 -14.38
C ARG A 332 11.66 25.04 -14.49
N HIS A 333 11.49 26.30 -14.11
CA HIS A 333 10.21 27.02 -14.22
C HIS A 333 9.75 27.16 -15.67
N ARG A 334 10.66 27.38 -16.62
CA ARG A 334 10.32 27.42 -18.05
C ARG A 334 9.76 26.08 -18.54
N ILE A 335 10.36 24.96 -18.11
CA ILE A 335 9.88 23.61 -18.45
C ILE A 335 8.50 23.38 -17.83
N ALA A 336 8.33 23.70 -16.53
CA ALA A 336 7.05 23.56 -15.83
C ALA A 336 5.94 24.40 -16.49
N ARG A 337 6.23 25.66 -16.87
CA ARG A 337 5.28 26.51 -17.63
C ARG A 337 4.84 25.90 -18.95
N ARG A 338 5.75 25.25 -19.67
CA ARG A 338 5.41 24.57 -20.93
C ARG A 338 4.57 23.34 -20.65
N ALA A 339 4.94 22.53 -19.66
CA ALA A 339 4.20 21.33 -19.28
C ALA A 339 2.78 21.66 -18.79
N ALA A 340 2.60 22.76 -18.06
CA ALA A 340 1.29 23.22 -17.60
C ALA A 340 0.28 23.42 -18.74
N LYS A 341 0.75 23.77 -19.95
CA LYS A 341 -0.12 23.94 -21.13
C LYS A 341 -0.70 22.63 -21.67
N GLU A 342 -0.17 21.47 -21.26
CA GLU A 342 -0.75 20.17 -21.60
C GLU A 342 -1.97 19.83 -20.73
N LEU A 343 -2.12 20.52 -19.59
CA LEU A 343 -3.21 20.26 -18.66
C LEU A 343 -4.46 21.06 -19.04
N LYS A 344 -5.61 20.37 -19.04
CA LYS A 344 -6.92 20.97 -19.28
C LYS A 344 -7.81 20.81 -18.06
N ASP A 345 -8.83 21.66 -17.97
CA ASP A 345 -9.82 21.59 -16.90
C ASP A 345 -10.48 20.20 -16.85
N GLY A 346 -10.66 19.68 -15.63
CA GLY A 346 -11.24 18.37 -15.36
C GLY A 346 -10.30 17.17 -15.53
N PHE A 347 -9.04 17.37 -15.96
CA PHE A 347 -8.09 16.27 -16.13
C PHE A 347 -7.76 15.57 -14.81
N HIS A 348 -7.56 14.25 -14.88
CA HIS A 348 -6.97 13.44 -13.81
C HIS A 348 -5.52 13.15 -14.18
N VAL A 349 -4.58 13.60 -13.35
CA VAL A 349 -3.16 13.56 -13.67
C VAL A 349 -2.37 12.92 -12.52
N ASN A 350 -1.41 12.07 -12.88
CA ASN A 350 -0.34 11.64 -11.98
C ASN A 350 0.93 12.39 -12.39
N LEU A 351 1.59 13.04 -11.43
CA LEU A 351 2.76 13.87 -11.67
C LEU A 351 3.95 13.31 -10.89
N GLY A 352 4.97 12.86 -11.61
CA GLY A 352 6.20 12.36 -11.01
C GLY A 352 6.94 13.44 -10.20
N ILE A 353 7.74 13.00 -9.24
CA ILE A 353 8.52 13.89 -8.38
C ILE A 353 9.43 14.84 -9.19
N GLY A 354 9.62 16.06 -8.69
CA GLY A 354 10.54 17.04 -9.26
C GLY A 354 9.84 18.07 -10.14
N MET A 355 10.28 18.23 -11.39
CA MET A 355 9.70 19.26 -12.28
C MET A 355 8.19 19.11 -12.51
N PRO A 356 7.61 17.89 -12.66
CA PRO A 356 6.16 17.76 -12.83
C PRO A 356 5.37 18.24 -11.61
N THR A 357 5.86 18.03 -10.39
CA THR A 357 5.20 18.52 -9.16
C THR A 357 5.23 20.04 -9.00
N LEU A 358 6.13 20.75 -9.72
CA LEU A 358 6.10 22.22 -9.78
C LEU A 358 4.89 22.75 -10.56
N VAL A 359 4.30 21.95 -11.47
CA VAL A 359 3.20 22.38 -12.35
C VAL A 359 1.96 22.82 -11.55
N PRO A 360 1.46 22.01 -10.59
CA PRO A 360 0.34 22.39 -9.76
C PRO A 360 0.75 23.11 -8.48
N GLU A 361 2.02 23.49 -8.26
CA GLU A 361 2.42 24.13 -7.00
C GLU A 361 1.59 25.40 -6.75
N VAL A 362 0.63 25.24 -5.86
CA VAL A 362 -0.32 26.25 -5.43
C VAL A 362 0.19 26.76 -4.09
N CYS A 363 0.92 27.87 -4.07
CA CYS A 363 0.97 28.69 -2.86
C CYS A 363 -0.35 29.46 -2.75
N ARG A 364 -1.38 28.84 -2.17
CA ARG A 364 -2.61 29.55 -1.75
C ARG A 364 -2.75 29.48 -0.23
N PHE A 365 -2.24 30.51 0.42
CA PHE A 365 -2.94 31.16 1.52
C PHE A 365 -2.86 32.66 1.28
N ALA A 366 -3.79 33.19 0.49
CA ALA A 366 -4.09 34.62 0.47
C ALA A 366 -5.57 34.76 0.87
N PRO A 367 -5.91 35.39 2.01
CA PRO A 367 -7.26 35.84 2.23
C PRO A 367 -7.59 36.86 1.13
N ILE A 368 -8.75 36.71 0.51
CA ILE A 368 -9.23 37.63 -0.53
C ILE A 368 -9.43 38.99 0.13
N SER A 369 -8.49 39.91 -0.08
CA SER A 369 -8.67 41.34 0.14
C SER A 369 -7.66 42.11 -0.69
N SER A 370 -8.20 42.99 -1.53
CA SER A 370 -7.55 44.13 -2.19
C SER A 370 -6.39 43.88 -3.16
N VAL A 371 -6.68 44.24 -4.40
CA VAL A 371 -5.80 44.70 -5.48
C VAL A 371 -4.67 45.58 -4.92
N ILE A 372 -3.40 45.29 -5.25
CA ILE A 372 -2.30 46.22 -5.60
C ILE A 372 -0.95 45.46 -5.61
N GLU A 373 -0.23 45.58 -6.72
CA GLU A 373 1.21 45.36 -6.97
C GLU A 373 1.89 44.04 -6.57
N ALA A 374 2.11 43.17 -7.57
CA ALA A 374 2.95 41.98 -7.47
C ALA A 374 4.41 42.30 -7.86
N HIS A 375 5.26 42.59 -6.87
CA HIS A 375 6.71 42.48 -6.99
C HIS A 375 7.21 41.23 -6.25
N VAL A 376 7.76 40.30 -7.02
CA VAL A 376 8.71 39.22 -6.67
C VAL A 376 8.44 38.46 -5.35
N VAL A 377 7.64 37.40 -5.46
CA VAL A 377 7.73 36.20 -4.59
C VAL A 377 7.56 34.99 -5.51
N CYS A 378 8.42 33.98 -5.39
CA CYS A 378 8.44 32.76 -6.22
C CYS A 378 7.19 31.88 -6.04
N ASN A 379 6.02 32.40 -6.38
CA ASN A 379 4.70 31.76 -6.31
C ASN A 379 4.26 31.36 -7.71
N ALA A 380 4.79 30.25 -8.21
CA ALA A 380 4.57 29.87 -9.59
C ALA A 380 3.33 28.97 -9.75
N GLN A 381 2.14 29.55 -9.60
CA GLN A 381 0.93 28.90 -10.11
C GLN A 381 0.99 28.93 -11.65
N PHE A 382 1.53 27.88 -12.27
CA PHE A 382 1.66 27.79 -13.73
C PHE A 382 0.34 27.47 -14.44
N LEU A 383 -0.65 26.99 -13.69
CA LEU A 383 -1.99 26.72 -14.21
C LEU A 383 -2.85 27.99 -14.20
N PRO A 384 -3.54 28.30 -15.32
CA PRO A 384 -4.54 29.36 -15.34
C PRO A 384 -5.60 29.14 -14.24
N PRO A 385 -6.13 30.19 -13.60
CA PRO A 385 -7.14 30.05 -12.54
C PRO A 385 -8.41 29.30 -12.97
N SER A 386 -8.71 29.26 -14.26
CA SER A 386 -9.85 28.54 -14.86
C SER A 386 -9.60 27.04 -15.04
N VAL A 387 -8.36 26.56 -14.90
CA VAL A 387 -7.98 25.16 -15.10
C VAL A 387 -7.86 24.47 -13.75
N LYS A 388 -8.76 23.53 -13.47
CA LYS A 388 -8.73 22.68 -12.28
C LYS A 388 -8.44 21.25 -12.68
N VAL A 389 -7.50 20.61 -11.98
CA VAL A 389 -7.10 19.22 -12.24
C VAL A 389 -7.20 18.39 -10.97
N TRP A 390 -7.46 17.10 -11.13
CA TRP A 390 -7.43 16.11 -10.06
C TRP A 390 -6.05 15.46 -10.00
N LEU A 391 -5.30 15.74 -8.94
CA LEU A 391 -4.00 15.13 -8.72
C LEU A 391 -4.16 13.75 -8.08
N GLN A 392 -3.74 12.72 -8.80
CA GLN A 392 -3.66 11.36 -8.32
C GLN A 392 -2.25 11.07 -7.81
N SER A 393 -2.15 10.38 -6.66
CA SER A 393 -0.92 9.77 -6.20
C SER A 393 -1.09 8.26 -6.07
N GLU A 394 -0.08 7.55 -6.56
CA GLU A 394 0.03 6.09 -6.64
C GLU A 394 -0.07 5.37 -5.29
N ASN A 395 0.14 6.07 -4.17
CA ASN A 395 -0.04 5.53 -2.82
C ASN A 395 -1.52 5.51 -2.36
N GLY A 396 -2.45 5.96 -3.21
CA GLY A 396 -3.89 5.81 -2.99
C GLY A 396 -4.64 7.11 -2.70
N ILE A 397 -4.19 8.25 -3.23
CA ILE A 397 -4.91 9.54 -3.13
C ILE A 397 -5.45 9.95 -4.49
N LEU A 398 -6.67 10.48 -4.51
CA LEU A 398 -7.17 11.35 -5.57
C LEU A 398 -7.58 12.70 -4.96
N GLY A 399 -7.07 13.79 -5.53
CA GLY A 399 -7.26 15.15 -5.00
C GLY A 399 -6.14 15.59 -4.04
N MET A 400 -4.89 15.21 -4.32
CA MET A 400 -3.75 15.69 -3.55
C MET A 400 -3.67 17.23 -3.59
N GLY A 401 -3.47 17.85 -2.43
CA GLY A 401 -3.36 19.30 -2.26
C GLY A 401 -1.91 19.79 -2.15
N PRO A 402 -1.69 21.08 -1.85
CA PRO A 402 -0.36 21.61 -1.56
C PRO A 402 0.19 21.04 -0.23
N TYR A 403 1.46 21.30 0.04
CA TYR A 403 2.06 20.95 1.32
C TYR A 403 1.28 21.55 2.51
N PRO A 404 1.23 20.85 3.66
CA PRO A 404 0.48 21.33 4.82
C PRO A 404 1.25 22.45 5.55
N PRO A 405 0.56 23.34 6.27
CA PRO A 405 1.21 24.17 7.28
C PRO A 405 1.77 23.29 8.42
N SER A 406 2.67 23.86 9.22
CA SER A 406 3.45 23.11 10.23
C SER A 406 2.60 22.41 11.29
N ASP A 407 1.44 22.96 11.64
CA ASP A 407 0.45 22.45 12.60
C ASP A 407 -0.43 21.33 12.04
N LYS A 408 -0.46 21.16 10.71
CA LYS A 408 -1.25 20.12 10.01
C LYS A 408 -0.40 18.98 9.47
N VAL A 409 0.88 18.91 9.86
CA VAL A 409 1.72 17.74 9.56
C VAL A 409 1.17 16.53 10.31
N ASP A 410 0.95 15.42 9.60
CA ASP A 410 0.38 14.18 10.13
C ASP A 410 1.30 13.00 9.80
N ALA A 411 1.55 12.13 10.78
CA ALA A 411 2.59 11.10 10.74
C ALA A 411 2.03 9.69 10.57
#